data_AF-A0A4R5KZ11-F1
#
_entry.id   AF-A0A4R5KZ11-F1
#
_cell.length_a   1.000
_cell.length_b   1.000
_cell.length_c   1.000
_cell.angle_alpha   90.00
_cell.angle_beta   90.00
_cell.angle_gamma   90.00
#
_symmetry.space_group_name_H-M   'P 1'
#
loop_
_entity.id
_entity.type
_entity.pdbx_description
1 polymer ?
#
loop_
_entity_poly.entity_id
_entity_poly.type
_entity_poly.pdbx_seq_one_letter_code
_entity_poly.pdbx_strand_id
1 'polypeptide(L)'
;MDINRVIKEVSKYISFGQPVSSGSVFNQRISDPRIAMQAYYMSMKLRSEEEHYYHEIWLKKDGTFAITEAWYHGSTVSRKLYRDNVAFDDIVQTFGDEEANAVLVRMTEIIKKSEREDWSSSRKRA
;
A
#
# COMPACT_ATOMS: atom_id res chain seq x y z
N MET A 1 18.88 -2.93 -8.80
CA MET A 1 17.99 -3.94 -8.18
C MET A 1 16.74 -3.99 -9.04
N ASP A 2 16.36 -5.15 -9.57
CA ASP A 2 15.18 -5.25 -10.45
C ASP A 2 13.91 -5.16 -9.61
N ILE A 3 13.16 -4.06 -9.77
CA ILE A 3 11.95 -3.77 -8.99
C ILE A 3 10.87 -4.84 -9.17
N ASN A 4 10.74 -5.42 -10.36
CA ASN A 4 9.74 -6.45 -10.64
C ASN A 4 10.05 -7.72 -9.86
N ARG A 5 11.34 -8.04 -9.68
CA ARG A 5 11.76 -9.14 -8.83
C ARG A 5 11.42 -8.89 -7.36
N VAL A 6 11.63 -7.66 -6.87
CA VAL A 6 11.28 -7.28 -5.50
C VAL A 6 9.78 -7.38 -5.24
N ILE A 7 8.97 -6.86 -6.17
CA ILE A 7 7.50 -6.92 -6.10
C ILE A 7 7.01 -8.38 -6.06
N LYS A 8 7.56 -9.24 -6.93
CA LYS A 8 7.23 -10.67 -6.92
C LYS A 8 7.62 -11.34 -5.61
N GLU A 9 8.75 -10.97 -5.04
CA GLU A 9 9.24 -11.55 -3.79
C GLU A 9 8.38 -11.12 -2.59
N VAL A 10 8.12 -9.82 -2.43
CA VAL A 10 7.30 -9.31 -1.32
C VAL A 10 5.87 -9.86 -1.38
N SER A 11 5.33 -10.08 -2.58
CA SER A 11 3.97 -10.64 -2.77
C SER A 11 3.78 -12.04 -2.19
N LYS A 12 4.87 -12.78 -1.94
CA LYS A 12 4.82 -14.09 -1.27
C LYS A 12 4.59 -13.98 0.24
N TYR A 13 4.96 -12.84 0.83
CA TYR A 13 5.03 -12.64 2.27
C TYR A 13 3.91 -11.75 2.83
N ILE A 14 3.13 -11.11 1.95
CA ILE A 14 2.03 -10.23 2.34
C ILE A 14 0.68 -10.85 2.03
N SER A 15 -0.30 -10.58 2.90
CA SER A 15 -1.70 -10.92 2.64
C SER A 15 -2.41 -9.69 2.09
N PHE A 16 -2.92 -9.80 0.86
CA PHE A 16 -3.72 -8.76 0.19
C PHE A 16 -5.16 -8.74 0.73
N GLY A 17 -5.30 -8.65 2.06
CA GLY A 17 -6.60 -8.76 2.74
C GLY A 17 -7.27 -7.43 3.01
N GLN A 18 -6.59 -6.29 2.81
CA GLN A 18 -7.13 -4.98 3.17
C GLN A 18 -7.99 -4.45 2.02
N PRO A 19 -9.32 -4.36 2.20
CA PRO A 19 -10.15 -3.59 1.28
C PRO A 19 -9.73 -2.13 1.38
N VAL A 20 -9.29 -1.57 0.26
CA VAL A 20 -8.89 -0.15 0.21
C VAL A 20 -10.08 0.78 0.48
N SER A 21 -11.32 0.31 0.31
CA SER A 21 -12.53 0.97 0.82
C SER A 21 -13.23 0.13 1.91
N SER A 22 -12.86 0.33 3.18
CA SER A 22 -13.71 -0.02 4.33
C SER A 22 -13.82 1.11 5.35
N GLY A 23 -13.87 2.37 4.88
CA GLY A 23 -14.19 3.56 5.67
C GLY A 23 -15.69 3.90 5.60
N SER A 24 -16.20 4.56 6.64
CA SER A 24 -17.63 4.76 6.97
C SER A 24 -18.57 4.99 5.77
N VAL A 25 -19.64 4.19 5.73
CA VAL A 25 -20.74 4.21 4.75
C VAL A 25 -21.55 5.52 4.78
N PHE A 26 -21.25 6.45 5.69
CA PHE A 26 -22.06 7.64 5.95
C PHE A 26 -22.05 8.69 4.82
N ASN A 27 -21.07 8.68 3.92
CA ASN A 27 -20.97 9.65 2.82
C ASN A 27 -20.78 9.04 1.44
N GLN A 28 -20.90 7.71 1.28
CA GLN A 28 -20.90 7.11 -0.05
C GLN A 28 -22.23 7.37 -0.75
N ARG A 29 -22.21 8.11 -1.87
CA ARG A 29 -23.31 8.04 -2.82
C ARG A 29 -23.41 6.60 -3.31
N ILE A 30 -24.62 6.12 -3.61
CA ILE A 30 -24.83 4.76 -4.15
C ILE A 30 -24.01 4.53 -5.45
N SER A 31 -23.64 5.60 -6.14
CA SER A 31 -22.78 5.61 -7.33
C SER A 31 -21.27 5.54 -7.05
N ASP A 32 -20.83 5.76 -5.81
CA ASP A 32 -19.40 5.75 -5.49
C ASP A 32 -18.87 4.32 -5.57
N PRO A 33 -17.82 4.06 -6.38
CA PRO A 33 -17.32 2.71 -6.55
C PRO A 33 -16.91 2.14 -5.20
N ARG A 34 -17.52 1.00 -4.83
CA ARG A 34 -17.03 0.16 -3.73
C ARG A 34 -15.76 -0.49 -4.22
N ILE A 35 -14.61 0.07 -3.88
CA ILE A 35 -13.34 -0.45 -4.36
C ILE A 35 -12.92 -1.59 -3.44
N ALA A 36 -13.56 -2.73 -3.67
CA ALA A 36 -13.13 -4.01 -3.15
C ALA A 36 -11.87 -4.46 -3.89
N MET A 37 -10.80 -3.67 -3.82
CA MET A 37 -9.48 -4.11 -4.25
C MET A 37 -8.75 -4.74 -3.07
N GLN A 38 -8.20 -5.93 -3.30
CA GLN A 38 -7.30 -6.59 -2.41
C GLN A 38 -5.90 -5.99 -2.59
N ALA A 39 -5.49 -5.15 -1.64
CA ALA A 39 -4.19 -4.51 -1.67
C ALA A 39 -3.52 -4.57 -0.29
N TYR A 40 -2.27 -4.16 -0.26
CA TYR A 40 -1.46 -4.06 0.95
C TYR A 40 -0.91 -2.64 1.08
N TYR A 41 -1.09 -2.02 2.24
CA TYR A 41 -0.62 -0.66 2.50
C TYR A 41 0.91 -0.58 2.47
N MET A 42 1.45 0.36 1.69
CA MET A 42 2.90 0.54 1.53
C MET A 42 3.40 1.81 2.23
N SER A 43 2.80 2.95 1.92
CA SER A 43 3.25 4.26 2.41
C SER A 43 2.15 5.31 2.29
N MET A 44 2.36 6.47 2.91
CA MET A 44 1.52 7.66 2.74
C MET A 44 2.38 8.92 2.64
N LYS A 45 1.90 9.91 1.88
CA LYS A 45 2.48 11.25 1.78
C LYS A 45 1.45 12.29 2.20
N LEU A 46 1.82 13.17 3.13
CA LEU A 46 0.99 14.31 3.52
C LEU A 46 0.85 15.28 2.34
N ARG A 47 -0.38 15.72 2.07
CA ARG A 47 -0.71 16.71 1.03
C ARG A 47 -1.23 18.01 1.62
N SER A 48 -2.01 17.95 2.70
CA SER A 48 -2.44 19.11 3.47
C SER A 48 -2.55 18.74 4.94
N GLU A 49 -1.84 19.48 5.80
CA GLU A 49 -1.89 19.31 7.25
C GLU A 49 -3.24 19.77 7.82
N GLU A 50 -3.77 20.89 7.31
CA GLU A 50 -5.05 21.47 7.74
C GLU A 50 -6.24 20.53 7.50
N GLU A 51 -6.25 19.84 6.36
CA GLU A 51 -7.32 18.91 5.99
C GLU A 51 -7.06 17.47 6.46
N HIS A 52 -5.92 17.22 7.13
CA HIS A 52 -5.43 15.87 7.40
C HIS A 52 -5.52 14.96 6.16
N TYR A 53 -5.06 15.51 5.03
CA TYR A 53 -5.20 14.94 3.69
C TYR A 53 -3.89 14.30 3.22
N TYR A 54 -3.98 13.04 2.80
CA TYR A 54 -2.84 12.22 2.40
C TYR A 54 -3.09 11.53 1.07
N HIS A 55 -2.00 11.25 0.36
CA HIS A 55 -2.01 10.21 -0.67
C HIS A 55 -1.41 8.93 -0.07
N GLU A 56 -2.15 7.83 -0.12
CA GLU A 56 -1.67 6.51 0.28
C GLU A 56 -1.29 5.69 -0.95
N ILE A 57 -0.24 4.88 -0.83
CA ILE A 57 0.23 3.95 -1.87
C ILE A 57 -0.06 2.53 -1.39
N TRP A 58 -0.68 1.75 -2.26
CA TRP A 58 -1.10 0.39 -2.01
C TRP A 58 -0.51 -0.55 -3.06
N LEU A 59 0.05 -1.69 -2.65
CA LEU A 59 0.51 -2.74 -3.55
C LEU A 59 -0.62 -3.73 -3.81
N LYS A 60 -0.94 -3.98 -5.07
CA LYS A 60 -1.96 -4.93 -5.51
C LYS A 60 -1.38 -6.31 -5.78
N LYS A 61 -2.26 -7.31 -5.75
CA LYS A 61 -1.91 -8.73 -6.00
C LYS A 61 -1.33 -8.99 -7.40
N ASP A 62 -1.70 -8.17 -8.39
CA ASP A 62 -1.17 -8.25 -9.75
C ASP A 62 0.23 -7.62 -9.89
N GLY A 63 0.79 -7.06 -8.80
CA GLY A 63 2.10 -6.41 -8.79
C GLY A 63 2.09 -4.95 -9.22
N THR A 64 0.91 -4.37 -9.50
CA THR A 64 0.75 -2.93 -9.73
C THR A 64 0.43 -2.19 -8.44
N PHE A 65 0.44 -0.86 -8.49
CA PHE A 65 0.09 -0.02 -7.35
C PHE A 65 -1.24 0.70 -7.55
N ALA A 66 -1.94 0.97 -6.45
CA ALA A 66 -3.05 1.89 -6.39
C ALA A 66 -2.70 3.06 -5.47
N ILE A 67 -3.25 4.23 -5.81
CA ILE A 67 -3.11 5.44 -5.01
C ILE A 67 -4.48 5.87 -4.55
N THR A 68 -4.63 6.16 -3.26
CA THR A 68 -5.85 6.73 -2.71
C THR A 68 -5.63 8.10 -2.10
N GLU A 69 -6.60 8.97 -2.28
CA GLU A 69 -6.83 10.16 -1.46
C GLU A 69 -7.41 9.68 -0.13
N ALA A 70 -6.82 10.08 0.99
CA ALA A 70 -7.25 9.70 2.33
C ALA A 70 -7.35 10.93 3.24
N TRP A 71 -8.51 11.10 3.87
CA TRP A 71 -8.77 12.15 4.86
C TRP A 71 -9.03 11.53 6.22
N TYR A 72 -8.19 11.88 7.18
CA TYR A 72 -8.23 11.35 8.54
C TYR A 72 -9.02 12.27 9.45
N HIS A 73 -10.15 11.79 9.95
CA HIS A 73 -11.05 12.51 10.85
C HIS A 73 -11.20 11.74 12.15
N GLY A 74 -10.35 12.03 13.13
CA GLY A 74 -10.33 11.32 14.42
C GLY A 74 -10.07 9.82 14.25
N SER A 75 -11.03 8.98 14.62
CA SER A 75 -10.96 7.51 14.46
C SER A 75 -11.44 7.00 13.10
N THR A 76 -11.88 7.90 12.21
CA THR A 76 -12.43 7.54 10.90
C THR A 76 -11.51 7.99 9.77
N VAL A 77 -11.47 7.21 8.69
CA VAL A 77 -10.73 7.56 7.48
C VAL A 77 -11.67 7.46 6.29
N SER A 78 -11.80 8.57 5.55
CA SER A 78 -12.49 8.61 4.27
C SER A 78 -11.46 8.38 3.17
N ARG A 79 -11.71 7.41 2.29
CA ARG A 79 -10.80 7.07 1.19
C ARG A 79 -11.48 7.16 -0.15
N LYS A 80 -10.75 7.64 -1.15
CA LYS A 80 -11.17 7.68 -2.55
C LYS A 80 -10.01 7.24 -3.43
N LEU A 81 -10.28 6.39 -4.42
CA LEU A 81 -9.26 6.02 -5.40
C LEU A 81 -8.89 7.21 -6.27
N TYR A 82 -7.60 7.49 -6.31
CA TYR A 82 -7.01 8.53 -7.14
C TYR A 82 -6.52 7.95 -8.47
N ARG A 83 -5.73 6.87 -8.41
CA ARG A 83 -5.18 6.17 -9.57
C ARG A 83 -5.09 4.67 -9.30
N ASP A 84 -5.31 3.88 -10.34
CA ASP A 84 -5.20 2.41 -10.31
C ASP A 84 -4.22 1.92 -11.40
N ASN A 85 -3.67 0.72 -11.21
CA ASN A 85 -2.71 0.06 -12.11
C ASN A 85 -1.45 0.90 -12.39
N VAL A 86 -0.93 1.54 -11.35
CA VAL A 86 0.24 2.41 -11.43
C VAL A 86 1.52 1.57 -11.41
N ALA A 87 2.44 1.80 -12.34
CA ALA A 87 3.75 1.17 -12.32
C ALA A 87 4.65 1.82 -11.27
N PHE A 88 5.68 1.12 -10.79
CA PHE A 88 6.60 1.70 -9.80
C PHE A 88 7.30 2.97 -10.33
N ASP A 89 7.68 2.99 -11.60
CA ASP A 89 8.33 4.14 -12.22
C ASP A 89 7.42 5.38 -12.25
N ASP A 90 6.11 5.20 -12.33
CA ASP A 90 5.13 6.29 -12.27
C ASP A 90 5.01 6.87 -10.85
N ILE A 91 5.32 6.09 -9.81
CA ILE A 91 5.35 6.58 -8.43
C ILE A 91 6.48 7.59 -8.29
N VAL A 92 7.67 7.29 -8.82
CA VAL A 92 8.83 8.19 -8.82
C VAL A 92 8.44 9.54 -9.45
N GLN A 93 7.80 9.50 -10.62
CA GLN A 93 7.40 10.70 -11.34
C GLN A 93 6.32 11.52 -10.61
N THR A 94 5.39 10.86 -9.90
CA THR A 94 4.22 11.52 -9.31
C THR A 94 4.46 12.00 -7.88
N PHE A 95 5.32 11.31 -7.12
CA PHE A 95 5.54 11.58 -5.70
C PHE A 95 6.94 12.08 -5.39
N GLY A 96 7.92 11.76 -6.23
CA GLY A 96 9.33 12.03 -5.99
C GLY A 96 10.09 10.77 -5.58
N ASP A 97 11.42 10.87 -5.63
CA ASP A 97 12.33 9.78 -5.30
C ASP A 97 12.22 9.34 -3.84
N GLU A 98 11.91 10.25 -2.93
CA GLU A 98 11.82 9.97 -1.49
C GLU A 98 10.71 8.95 -1.19
N GLU A 99 9.50 9.18 -1.70
CA GLU A 99 8.39 8.26 -1.49
C GLU A 99 8.57 6.95 -2.23
N ALA A 100 9.11 6.98 -3.45
CA ALA A 100 9.42 5.75 -4.18
C ALA A 100 10.46 4.91 -3.41
N ASN A 101 11.48 5.55 -2.85
CA ASN A 101 12.47 4.88 -2.00
C ASN A 101 11.85 4.36 -0.70
N ALA A 102 10.94 5.10 -0.07
CA ALA A 102 10.22 4.63 1.11
C ALA A 102 9.41 3.35 0.82
N VAL A 103 8.73 3.29 -0.33
CA VAL A 103 8.02 2.09 -0.80
C VAL A 103 9.00 0.93 -1.02
N LEU A 104 10.15 1.19 -1.65
CA LEU A 104 11.18 0.18 -1.88
C LEU A 104 11.77 -0.36 -0.56
N VAL A 105 12.15 0.52 0.36
CA VAL A 105 12.64 0.15 1.69
C VAL A 105 11.61 -0.72 2.39
N ARG A 106 10.34 -0.29 2.40
CA ARG A 106 9.25 -1.07 3.00
C ARG A 106 9.15 -2.48 2.43
N MET A 107 9.21 -2.66 1.11
CA MET A 107 9.22 -4.00 0.49
C MET A 107 10.41 -4.83 0.96
N THR A 108 11.61 -4.25 1.00
CA THR A 108 12.81 -4.98 1.42
C THR A 108 12.79 -5.35 2.90
N GLU A 109 12.20 -4.52 3.75
CA GLU A 109 12.02 -4.83 5.18
C GLU A 109 11.07 -6.00 5.38
N ILE A 110 9.96 -6.05 4.63
CA ILE A 110 9.02 -7.16 4.67
C ILE A 110 9.74 -8.46 4.32
N ILE A 111 10.46 -8.49 3.19
CA ILE A 111 11.21 -9.67 2.74
C ILE A 111 12.22 -10.11 3.81
N LYS A 112 13.07 -9.19 4.28
CA LYS A 112 14.09 -9.50 5.30
C LYS A 112 13.49 -10.03 6.61
N LYS A 113 12.36 -9.46 7.04
CA LYS A 113 11.67 -9.89 8.25
C LYS A 113 11.12 -11.31 8.09
N SER A 114 10.47 -11.60 6.97
CA SER A 114 9.92 -12.92 6.69
C SER A 114 11.01 -13.99 6.54
N GLU A 115 12.11 -13.70 5.84
CA GLU A 115 13.25 -14.62 5.72
C GLU A 115 13.90 -14.94 7.09
N ARG A 116 13.97 -13.94 7.99
CA ARG A 116 14.48 -14.14 9.35
C ARG A 116 13.52 -14.99 10.20
N GLU A 117 12.21 -14.79 10.05
CA GLU A 117 11.17 -15.54 10.75
C GLU A 117 11.14 -17.01 10.30
N ASP A 118 11.28 -17.28 9.00
CA ASP A 118 11.39 -18.64 8.43
C ASP A 118 12.62 -19.40 8.97
N TRP A 119 13.76 -18.71 9.10
CA TRP A 119 14.97 -19.26 9.71
C TRP A 119 14.80 -19.57 11.21
N SER A 120 14.08 -18.71 11.94
CA SER A 120 13.84 -18.90 13.37
C SER A 120 12.85 -20.05 13.67
N SER A 121 11.91 -20.30 12.74
CA SER A 121 10.91 -21.36 12.84
C SER A 121 11.51 -22.73 12.54
N SER A 122 12.48 -22.79 11.63
CA SER A 122 13.21 -24.02 11.28
C SER A 122 14.09 -24.54 12.43
N ARG A 123 14.58 -23.65 13.31
CA ARG A 123 15.38 -24.04 14.50
C ARG A 123 14.58 -24.63 15.66
N LYS A 124 13.26 -24.43 15.71
CA LYS A 124 12.40 -24.97 16.79
C LYS A 124 11.85 -26.37 16.49
N ARG A 125 12.13 -26.92 15.31
CA ARG A 125 11.69 -28.26 14.88
C ARG A 125 12.85 -29.24 14.66
N ALA A 126 14.05 -28.90 15.12
CA ALA A 126 15.23 -29.75 15.08
C ALA A 126 15.63 -30.18 16.49
#